data_AF-A0A9Q1KZE6-F1
#
_entry.id   AF-A0A9Q1KZE6-F1
#
_cell.length_a   1.000
_cell.length_b   1.000
_cell.length_c   1.000
_cell.angle_alpha   90.00
_cell.angle_beta   90.00
_cell.angle_gamma   90.00
#
_symmetry.space_group_name_H-M   'P 1'
#
loop_
_entity.id
_entity.type
_entity.pdbx_description
1 polymer ?
#
loop_
_entity_poly.entity_id
_entity_poly.type
_entity_poly.pdbx_seq_one_letter_code
_entity_poly.pdbx_strand_id
1 'polypeptide(L)'
;MLEQLLLTEVLTQAFDAVLLEIHSSLKPLNVLKIFHIGSGSCGFKFNVRSYCTLLRLLVASNHDDPARLLLIRLIDGKLPALFDNPQKKHVEVAAFLAELSCVSDFGVAVRTFDLLVHLCCTQFKNVGFDAALDVFRSLASRGLYPSLKTSNFLLSSLVKESELRKSYEVFGVLNNGVKPDVYLFSTTINAFCKGGPVDEAKEILRKMEKMGAGGWFYVAEHRFWPSSFNVGGYFGLERS
;
A
#
# COMPACT_ATOMS: atom_id res chain seq x y z
N MET A 1 -29.05 -24.74 -0.63
CA MET A 1 -28.22 -23.65 -0.06
C MET A 1 -26.93 -24.19 0.54
N LEU A 2 -26.98 -25.17 1.46
CA LEU A 2 -25.79 -25.86 1.99
C LEU A 2 -24.98 -26.60 0.92
N GLU A 3 -25.62 -27.28 -0.04
CA GLU A 3 -24.91 -27.95 -1.14
C GLU A 3 -24.18 -27.00 -2.10
N GLN A 4 -24.74 -25.81 -2.35
CA GLN A 4 -24.07 -24.78 -3.16
C GLN A 4 -22.88 -24.16 -2.43
N LEU A 5 -22.97 -23.99 -1.11
CA LEU A 5 -21.87 -23.55 -0.25
C LEU A 5 -20.74 -24.59 -0.19
N LEU A 6 -21.09 -25.87 -0.01
CA LEU A 6 -20.12 -26.97 -0.05
C LEU A 6 -19.45 -27.12 -1.43
N LEU A 7 -20.20 -26.98 -2.52
CA LEU A 7 -19.64 -26.97 -3.87
C LEU A 7 -18.71 -25.78 -4.10
N THR A 8 -19.04 -24.59 -3.60
CA THR A 8 -18.15 -23.43 -3.72
C THR A 8 -16.90 -23.59 -2.87
N GLU A 9 -17.00 -24.12 -1.65
CA GLU A 9 -15.88 -24.31 -0.74
C GLU A 9 -14.91 -25.41 -1.22
N VAL A 10 -15.45 -26.57 -1.65
CA VAL A 10 -14.66 -27.67 -2.21
C VAL A 10 -14.01 -27.27 -3.53
N LEU A 11 -14.70 -26.55 -4.40
CA LEU A 11 -14.13 -26.08 -5.66
C LEU A 11 -13.07 -24.99 -5.44
N THR A 12 -13.22 -24.17 -4.41
CA THR A 12 -12.23 -23.15 -4.01
C THR A 12 -10.94 -23.81 -3.54
N GLN A 13 -11.03 -24.82 -2.67
CA GLN A 13 -9.86 -25.58 -2.21
C GLN A 13 -9.20 -26.33 -3.37
N ALA A 14 -10.00 -26.90 -4.27
CA ALA A 14 -9.51 -27.51 -5.50
C ALA A 14 -8.82 -26.49 -6.42
N PHE A 15 -9.35 -25.27 -6.55
CA PHE A 15 -8.73 -24.21 -7.36
C PHE A 15 -7.43 -23.68 -6.76
N ASP A 16 -7.38 -23.52 -5.44
CA ASP A 16 -6.15 -23.12 -4.74
C ASP A 16 -5.07 -24.22 -4.88
N ALA A 17 -5.45 -25.50 -4.78
CA ALA A 17 -4.55 -26.64 -5.03
C ALA A 17 -4.08 -26.70 -6.49
N VAL A 18 -4.99 -26.49 -7.45
CA VAL A 18 -4.71 -26.44 -8.90
C VAL A 18 -3.83 -25.24 -9.26
N LEU A 19 -4.01 -24.08 -8.64
CA LEU A 19 -3.16 -22.91 -8.85
C LEU A 19 -1.74 -23.12 -8.29
N LEU A 20 -1.61 -23.87 -7.20
CA LEU A 20 -0.33 -24.27 -6.62
C LEU A 20 0.37 -25.37 -7.44
N GLU A 21 -0.35 -26.39 -7.89
CA GLU A 21 0.19 -27.50 -8.69
C GLU A 21 0.53 -27.09 -10.13
N ILE A 22 -0.23 -26.16 -10.73
CA ILE A 22 -0.09 -25.78 -12.14
C ILE A 22 0.71 -24.48 -12.34
N HIS A 23 1.32 -23.93 -11.27
CA HIS A 23 2.16 -22.73 -11.30
C HIS A 23 3.32 -22.82 -12.32
N SER A 24 3.66 -24.03 -12.80
CA SER A 24 4.71 -24.27 -13.80
C SER A 24 4.23 -24.32 -15.27
N SER A 25 2.94 -24.52 -15.57
CA SER A 25 2.50 -24.81 -16.96
C SER A 25 1.40 -23.91 -17.53
N LEU A 26 0.62 -23.20 -16.70
CA LEU A 26 -0.43 -22.30 -17.19
C LEU A 26 0.07 -20.85 -17.32
N LYS A 27 -0.12 -20.27 -18.51
CA LYS A 27 0.14 -18.84 -18.73
C LYS A 27 -0.86 -18.00 -17.91
N PRO A 28 -0.41 -16.96 -17.17
CA PRO A 28 -1.27 -16.13 -16.30
C PRO A 28 -2.49 -15.54 -17.00
N LEU A 29 -2.32 -15.15 -18.27
CA LEU A 29 -3.42 -14.60 -19.08
C LEU A 29 -4.50 -15.65 -19.41
N ASN A 30 -4.15 -16.94 -19.47
CA ASN A 30 -5.14 -18.00 -19.64
C ASN A 30 -5.95 -18.19 -18.36
N VAL A 31 -5.30 -18.13 -17.19
CA VAL A 31 -5.99 -18.16 -15.89
C VAL A 31 -6.95 -16.97 -15.79
N LEU A 32 -6.51 -15.76 -16.15
CA LEU A 32 -7.38 -14.57 -16.19
C LEU A 32 -8.58 -14.76 -17.12
N LYS A 33 -8.40 -15.38 -18.30
CA LYS A 33 -9.51 -15.71 -19.22
C LYS A 33 -10.50 -16.71 -18.61
N ILE A 34 -10.01 -17.73 -17.91
CA ILE A 34 -10.88 -18.70 -17.21
C ILE A 34 -11.73 -17.99 -16.16
N PHE A 35 -11.12 -17.11 -15.36
CA PHE A 35 -11.87 -16.31 -14.39
C PHE A 35 -12.91 -15.42 -15.08
N HIS A 36 -12.58 -14.81 -16.22
CA HIS A 36 -13.52 -14.00 -16.99
C HIS A 36 -14.70 -14.82 -17.55
N ILE A 37 -14.43 -16.00 -18.10
CA ILE A 37 -15.46 -16.91 -18.62
C ILE A 37 -16.34 -17.44 -17.48
N GLY A 38 -15.75 -17.91 -16.39
CA GLY A 38 -16.49 -18.43 -15.24
C GLY A 38 -17.39 -17.36 -14.61
N SER A 39 -16.89 -16.13 -14.45
CA SER A 39 -17.66 -15.03 -13.90
C SER A 39 -18.75 -14.50 -14.85
N GLY A 40 -18.41 -14.32 -16.14
CA GLY A 40 -19.31 -13.71 -17.12
C GLY A 40 -20.31 -14.68 -17.72
N SER A 41 -19.87 -15.86 -18.17
CA SER A 41 -20.70 -16.82 -18.90
C SER A 41 -21.40 -17.81 -17.96
N CYS A 42 -20.76 -18.18 -16.84
CA CYS A 42 -21.30 -19.18 -15.91
C CYS A 42 -21.91 -18.57 -14.64
N GLY A 43 -21.83 -17.24 -14.47
CA GLY A 43 -22.33 -16.55 -13.26
C GLY A 43 -21.63 -16.97 -11.96
N PHE A 44 -20.45 -17.60 -12.06
CA PHE A 44 -19.73 -18.10 -10.91
C PHE A 44 -19.11 -16.94 -10.12
N LYS A 45 -19.32 -16.95 -8.80
CA LYS A 45 -18.73 -15.96 -7.89
C LYS A 45 -17.49 -16.57 -7.25
N PHE A 46 -16.32 -16.07 -7.66
CA PHE A 46 -15.07 -16.44 -7.02
C PHE A 46 -14.93 -15.71 -5.68
N ASN A 47 -14.15 -16.26 -4.75
CA ASN A 47 -13.83 -15.57 -3.51
C ASN A 47 -12.71 -14.53 -3.73
N VAL A 48 -12.52 -13.64 -2.75
CA VAL A 48 -11.44 -12.64 -2.81
C VAL A 48 -10.06 -13.30 -2.83
N ARG A 49 -9.88 -14.42 -2.13
CA ARG A 49 -8.62 -15.17 -2.04
C ARG A 49 -8.12 -15.64 -3.42
N SER A 50 -8.98 -16.26 -4.23
CA SER A 50 -8.64 -16.73 -5.58
C SER A 50 -8.26 -15.57 -6.50
N TYR A 51 -8.94 -14.42 -6.40
CA TYR A 51 -8.53 -13.22 -7.13
C TYR A 51 -7.18 -12.68 -6.66
N CYS A 52 -6.87 -12.74 -5.35
CA CYS A 52 -5.57 -12.36 -4.82
C CYS A 52 -4.45 -13.31 -5.30
N THR A 53 -4.71 -14.61 -5.39
CA THR A 53 -3.78 -15.58 -5.98
C THR A 53 -3.53 -15.28 -7.46
N LEU A 54 -4.58 -14.98 -8.24
CA LEU A 54 -4.45 -14.55 -9.64
C LEU A 54 -3.66 -13.25 -9.78
N LEU A 55 -3.92 -12.25 -8.91
CA LEU A 55 -3.18 -10.99 -8.89
C LEU A 55 -1.68 -11.26 -8.72
N ARG A 56 -1.33 -12.11 -7.76
CA ARG A 56 0.06 -12.48 -7.47
C ARG A 56 0.72 -13.19 -8.65
N LEU A 57 0.00 -14.11 -9.31
CA LEU A 57 0.49 -14.80 -10.50
C LEU A 57 0.78 -13.81 -11.66
N LEU A 58 -0.12 -12.84 -11.87
CA LEU A 58 0.06 -11.79 -12.89
C LEU A 58 1.28 -10.91 -12.57
N VAL A 59 1.42 -10.48 -11.31
CA VAL A 59 2.56 -9.68 -10.85
C VAL A 59 3.87 -10.48 -10.99
N ALA A 60 3.91 -11.74 -10.53
CA ALA A 60 5.08 -12.62 -10.66
C ALA A 60 5.52 -12.81 -12.12
N SER A 61 4.58 -12.72 -13.06
CA SER A 61 4.84 -12.84 -14.50
C SER A 61 5.00 -11.50 -15.23
N ASN A 62 5.19 -10.41 -14.48
CA ASN A 62 5.38 -9.04 -15.01
C ASN A 62 4.22 -8.51 -15.86
N HIS A 63 3.00 -8.99 -15.59
CA HIS A 63 1.76 -8.47 -16.19
C HIS A 63 1.10 -7.42 -15.29
N ASP A 64 1.78 -6.30 -15.09
CA ASP A 64 1.34 -5.24 -14.17
C ASP A 64 0.03 -4.56 -14.60
N ASP A 65 -0.18 -4.31 -15.90
CA ASP A 65 -1.41 -3.67 -16.38
C ASP A 65 -2.66 -4.56 -16.17
N PRO A 66 -2.66 -5.86 -16.53
CA PRO A 66 -3.75 -6.76 -16.16
C PRO A 66 -3.96 -6.88 -14.65
N ALA A 67 -2.87 -6.94 -13.87
CA ALA A 67 -2.95 -7.00 -12.40
C ALA A 67 -3.65 -5.74 -11.84
N ARG A 68 -3.26 -4.56 -12.32
CA ARG A 68 -3.86 -3.28 -11.94
C ARG A 68 -5.35 -3.25 -12.28
N LEU A 69 -5.72 -3.64 -13.50
CA LEU A 69 -7.11 -3.64 -13.94
C LEU A 69 -7.97 -4.62 -13.13
N LEU A 70 -7.43 -5.81 -12.83
CA LEU A 70 -8.09 -6.80 -11.98
C LEU A 70 -8.40 -6.20 -10.60
N LEU A 71 -7.41 -5.55 -9.99
CA LEU A 71 -7.55 -4.95 -8.66
C LEU A 71 -8.55 -3.80 -8.64
N ILE A 72 -8.55 -2.91 -9.64
CA ILE A 72 -9.55 -1.84 -9.79
C ILE A 72 -10.94 -2.44 -9.82
N ARG A 73 -11.17 -3.41 -10.70
CA ARG A 73 -12.51 -4.01 -10.88
C ARG A 73 -12.97 -4.79 -9.65
N LEU A 74 -12.03 -5.39 -8.91
CA LEU A 74 -12.31 -6.10 -7.67
C LEU A 74 -12.79 -5.13 -6.58
N ILE A 75 -12.07 -4.02 -6.38
CA ILE A 75 -12.44 -3.02 -5.36
C ILE A 75 -13.69 -2.23 -5.76
N ASP A 76 -13.83 -1.86 -7.04
CA ASP A 76 -15.05 -1.23 -7.59
C ASP A 76 -16.30 -2.12 -7.46
N GLY A 77 -16.15 -3.43 -7.21
CA GLY A 77 -17.24 -4.40 -7.21
C GLY A 77 -17.79 -4.72 -8.60
N LYS A 78 -17.05 -4.39 -9.66
CA LYS A 78 -17.39 -4.75 -11.05
C LYS A 78 -17.11 -6.22 -11.35
N LEU A 79 -16.33 -6.90 -10.51
CA LEU A 79 -16.15 -8.35 -10.55
C LEU A 79 -17.12 -9.03 -9.56
N PRO A 80 -17.72 -10.16 -9.94
CA PRO A 80 -18.55 -10.96 -9.05
C PRO A 80 -17.67 -11.70 -8.05
N ALA A 81 -17.32 -11.00 -6.96
CA ALA A 81 -16.57 -11.54 -5.83
C ALA A 81 -17.44 -11.58 -4.56
N LEU A 82 -17.28 -12.63 -3.77
CA LEU A 82 -17.88 -12.74 -2.44
C LEU A 82 -16.99 -12.00 -1.44
N PHE A 83 -17.44 -10.84 -0.96
CA PHE A 83 -16.80 -10.08 0.11
C PHE A 83 -17.59 -10.26 1.40
N ASP A 84 -16.89 -10.42 2.52
CA ASP A 84 -17.51 -10.43 3.85
C ASP A 84 -18.00 -9.03 4.23
N ASN A 85 -17.25 -7.98 3.84
CA ASN A 85 -17.65 -6.60 4.08
C ASN A 85 -17.60 -5.75 2.80
N PRO A 86 -18.75 -5.50 2.14
CA PRO A 86 -18.83 -4.73 0.90
C PRO A 86 -18.33 -3.28 0.98
N GLN A 87 -18.25 -2.69 2.19
CA GLN A 87 -17.79 -1.31 2.39
C GLN A 87 -16.28 -1.22 2.60
N LYS A 88 -15.62 -2.34 2.95
CA LYS A 88 -14.19 -2.40 3.25
C LYS A 88 -13.44 -3.42 2.38
N LYS A 89 -13.84 -3.51 1.12
CA LYS A 89 -13.25 -4.43 0.12
C LYS A 89 -11.73 -4.31 0.03
N HIS A 90 -11.19 -3.08 0.09
CA HIS A 90 -9.74 -2.82 0.06
C HIS A 90 -9.02 -3.45 1.26
N VAL A 91 -9.63 -3.43 2.45
CA VAL A 91 -9.06 -4.02 3.67
C VAL A 91 -9.05 -5.54 3.60
N GLU A 92 -10.14 -6.12 3.10
CA GLU A 92 -10.27 -7.56 2.91
C GLU A 92 -9.24 -8.08 1.89
N VAL A 93 -9.07 -7.37 0.77
CA VAL A 93 -8.01 -7.66 -0.20
C VAL A 93 -6.62 -7.55 0.43
N ALA A 94 -6.36 -6.49 1.23
CA ALA A 94 -5.08 -6.33 1.93
C ALA A 94 -4.79 -7.49 2.89
N ALA A 95 -5.80 -7.96 3.62
CA ALA A 95 -5.70 -9.08 4.54
C ALA A 95 -5.33 -10.39 3.83
N PHE A 96 -6.01 -10.72 2.72
CA PHE A 96 -5.68 -11.92 1.94
C PHE A 96 -4.31 -11.82 1.26
N LEU A 97 -3.91 -10.65 0.74
CA LEU A 97 -2.57 -10.48 0.19
C LEU A 97 -1.47 -10.65 1.27
N ALA A 98 -1.73 -10.16 2.49
CA ALA A 98 -0.84 -10.36 3.62
C ALA A 98 -0.73 -11.85 4.00
N GLU A 99 -1.82 -12.60 4.04
CA GLU A 99 -1.79 -14.05 4.29
C GLU A 99 -1.01 -14.81 3.23
N LEU A 100 -1.23 -14.48 1.96
CA LEU A 100 -0.54 -15.12 0.84
C LEU A 100 0.95 -14.76 0.78
N SER A 101 1.38 -13.68 1.43
CA SER A 101 2.80 -13.30 1.48
C SER A 101 3.68 -14.34 2.16
N CYS A 102 3.14 -15.09 3.13
CA CYS A 102 3.85 -16.15 3.86
C CYS A 102 4.26 -17.35 2.99
N VAL A 103 3.66 -17.52 1.82
CA VAL A 103 3.78 -18.74 0.99
C VAL A 103 4.72 -18.53 -0.21
N SER A 104 5.38 -17.37 -0.32
CA SER A 104 5.83 -16.90 -1.63
C SER A 104 7.05 -15.97 -1.65
N ASP A 105 7.53 -15.67 -2.87
CA ASP A 105 8.53 -14.66 -3.14
C ASP A 105 8.17 -13.29 -2.53
N PHE A 106 9.05 -12.82 -1.63
CA PHE A 106 8.88 -11.58 -0.90
C PHE A 106 8.79 -10.35 -1.83
N GLY A 107 9.48 -10.38 -2.98
CA GLY A 107 9.42 -9.33 -3.99
C GLY A 107 8.05 -9.22 -4.66
N VAL A 108 7.40 -10.35 -4.95
CA VAL A 108 6.02 -10.37 -5.47
C VAL A 108 5.05 -9.80 -4.44
N ALA A 109 5.20 -10.15 -3.17
CA ALA A 109 4.36 -9.63 -2.09
C ALA A 109 4.46 -8.10 -1.99
N VAL A 110 5.67 -7.54 -1.92
CA VAL A 110 5.89 -6.08 -1.86
C VAL A 110 5.27 -5.38 -3.09
N ARG A 111 5.43 -5.93 -4.29
CA ARG A 111 4.82 -5.36 -5.51
C ARG A 111 3.29 -5.37 -5.47
N THR A 112 2.67 -6.41 -4.92
CA THR A 112 1.20 -6.42 -4.75
C THR A 112 0.72 -5.40 -3.72
N PHE A 113 1.47 -5.19 -2.63
CA PHE A 113 1.16 -4.15 -1.63
C PHE A 113 1.31 -2.75 -2.23
N ASP A 114 2.39 -2.53 -2.98
CA ASP A 114 2.65 -1.28 -3.69
C ASP A 114 1.50 -0.93 -4.63
N LEU A 115 1.07 -1.90 -5.44
CA LEU A 115 -0.03 -1.73 -6.36
C LEU A 115 -1.33 -1.36 -5.64
N LEU A 116 -1.67 -2.06 -4.56
CA LEU A 116 -2.91 -1.82 -3.81
C LEU A 116 -2.91 -0.44 -3.16
N VAL A 117 -1.85 -0.07 -2.43
CA VAL A 117 -1.76 1.25 -1.77
C VAL A 117 -1.76 2.38 -2.79
N HIS A 118 -0.94 2.27 -3.84
CA HIS A 118 -0.89 3.30 -4.89
C HIS A 118 -2.26 3.48 -5.57
N LEU A 119 -2.99 2.39 -5.79
CA LEU A 119 -4.29 2.42 -6.45
C LEU A 119 -5.35 3.04 -5.53
N CYS A 120 -5.35 2.75 -4.23
CA CYS A 120 -6.17 3.45 -3.26
C CYS A 120 -5.86 4.96 -3.19
N CYS A 121 -4.58 5.35 -3.31
CA CYS A 121 -4.20 6.77 -3.34
C CYS A 121 -4.62 7.52 -4.62
N THR A 122 -4.73 6.82 -5.76
CA THR A 122 -4.91 7.46 -7.08
C THR A 122 -6.31 7.32 -7.64
N GLN A 123 -6.86 6.10 -7.65
CA GLN A 123 -8.16 5.79 -8.27
C GLN A 123 -9.33 6.00 -7.31
N PHE A 124 -9.09 5.80 -6.00
CA PHE A 124 -10.12 5.88 -4.96
C PHE A 124 -10.07 7.16 -4.13
N LYS A 125 -9.31 8.17 -4.60
CA LYS A 125 -9.16 9.47 -3.93
C LYS A 125 -10.49 10.19 -3.68
N ASN A 126 -11.51 9.92 -4.50
CA ASN A 126 -12.84 10.54 -4.41
C ASN A 126 -13.57 10.22 -3.08
N VAL A 127 -13.15 9.18 -2.36
CA VAL A 127 -13.67 8.80 -1.03
C VAL A 127 -12.71 9.24 0.09
N GLY A 128 -11.67 10.02 -0.24
CA GLY A 128 -10.58 10.41 0.66
C GLY A 128 -9.42 9.40 0.69
N PHE A 129 -8.41 9.68 1.49
CA PHE A 129 -7.25 8.78 1.69
C PHE A 129 -7.52 7.63 2.67
N ASP A 130 -8.75 7.51 3.18
CA ASP A 130 -9.09 6.54 4.22
C ASP A 130 -8.93 5.10 3.71
N ALA A 131 -9.25 4.83 2.43
CA ALA A 131 -9.01 3.52 1.85
C ALA A 131 -7.51 3.16 1.81
N ALA A 132 -6.66 4.12 1.41
CA ALA A 132 -5.22 3.90 1.35
C ALA A 132 -4.62 3.71 2.74
N LEU A 133 -5.10 4.47 3.73
CA LEU A 133 -4.69 4.35 5.12
C LEU A 133 -5.14 3.04 5.75
N ASP A 134 -6.38 2.61 5.50
CA ASP A 134 -6.88 1.35 6.00
C ASP A 134 -6.08 0.16 5.45
N VAL A 135 -5.75 0.18 4.16
CA VAL A 135 -4.83 -0.82 3.57
C VAL A 135 -3.47 -0.76 4.26
N PHE A 136 -2.89 0.45 4.37
CA PHE A 136 -1.57 0.63 4.98
C PHE A 136 -1.53 0.13 6.42
N ARG A 137 -2.53 0.47 7.24
CA ARG A 137 -2.69 -0.02 8.62
C ARG A 137 -2.86 -1.54 8.68
N SER A 138 -3.70 -2.09 7.81
CA SER A 138 -3.93 -3.53 7.73
C SER A 138 -2.62 -4.29 7.51
N LEU A 139 -1.80 -3.83 6.56
CA LEU A 139 -0.48 -4.41 6.30
C LEU A 139 0.49 -4.18 7.47
N ALA A 140 0.59 -2.94 7.97
CA ALA A 140 1.53 -2.59 9.04
C ALA A 140 1.23 -3.31 10.36
N SER A 141 -0.04 -3.58 10.67
CA SER A 141 -0.44 -4.37 11.86
C SER A 141 0.09 -5.81 11.84
N ARG A 142 0.47 -6.30 10.64
CA ARG A 142 1.05 -7.63 10.41
C ARG A 142 2.58 -7.56 10.21
N GLY A 143 3.19 -6.40 10.44
CA GLY A 143 4.63 -6.17 10.19
C GLY A 143 5.01 -6.14 8.72
N LEU A 144 4.03 -5.99 7.82
CA LEU A 144 4.25 -5.94 6.37
C LEU A 144 4.13 -4.49 5.90
N TYR A 145 5.05 -4.08 5.03
CA TYR A 145 5.10 -2.71 4.56
C TYR A 145 5.19 -2.69 3.02
N PRO A 146 4.49 -1.75 2.36
CA PRO A 146 4.79 -1.39 0.98
C PRO A 146 6.24 -0.89 0.86
N SER A 147 6.75 -0.78 -0.36
CA SER A 147 8.08 -0.22 -0.59
C SER A 147 8.17 1.23 -0.09
N LEU A 148 9.39 1.67 0.18
CA LEU A 148 9.67 3.06 0.56
C LEU A 148 9.13 4.05 -0.49
N LYS A 149 9.22 3.71 -1.78
CA LYS A 149 8.68 4.55 -2.86
C LYS A 149 7.18 4.78 -2.71
N THR A 150 6.40 3.72 -2.46
CA THR A 150 4.95 3.83 -2.30
C THR A 150 4.58 4.50 -0.99
N SER A 151 5.30 4.20 0.08
CA SER A 151 5.12 4.83 1.39
C SER A 151 5.38 6.35 1.32
N ASN A 152 6.45 6.75 0.66
CA ASN A 152 6.79 8.16 0.38
C ASN A 152 5.71 8.82 -0.47
N PHE A 153 5.15 8.11 -1.46
CA PHE A 153 4.05 8.61 -2.28
C PHE A 153 2.76 8.83 -1.48
N LEU A 154 2.37 7.87 -0.63
CA LEU A 154 1.21 8.00 0.26
C LEU A 154 1.38 9.22 1.17
N LEU A 155 2.53 9.33 1.84
CA LEU A 155 2.81 10.47 2.72
C LEU A 155 2.75 11.79 1.95
N SER A 156 3.44 11.88 0.81
CA SER A 156 3.46 13.10 -0.02
C SER A 156 2.05 13.49 -0.48
N SER A 157 1.19 12.51 -0.75
CA SER A 157 -0.19 12.74 -1.17
C SER A 157 -1.05 13.26 -0.03
N LEU A 158 -0.93 12.70 1.18
CA LEU A 158 -1.60 13.19 2.39
C LEU A 158 -1.20 14.64 2.71
N VAL A 159 0.09 14.92 2.63
CA VAL A 159 0.64 16.26 2.82
C VAL A 159 0.06 17.29 1.86
N LYS A 160 0.02 16.95 0.57
CA LYS A 160 -0.49 17.85 -0.48
C LYS A 160 -1.95 18.22 -0.29
N GLU A 161 -2.71 17.34 0.34
CA GLU A 161 -4.14 17.47 0.56
C GLU A 161 -4.45 17.96 1.98
N SER A 162 -3.42 18.46 2.69
CA SER A 162 -3.52 19.01 4.05
C SER A 162 -4.02 18.03 5.11
N GLU A 163 -3.89 16.72 4.87
CA GLU A 163 -4.27 15.63 5.77
C GLU A 163 -3.15 15.36 6.80
N LEU A 164 -2.75 16.40 7.54
CA LEU A 164 -1.54 16.41 8.39
C LEU A 164 -1.59 15.39 9.53
N ARG A 165 -2.77 15.15 10.12
CA ARG A 165 -2.91 14.14 11.17
C ARG A 165 -2.65 12.73 10.64
N LYS A 166 -3.19 12.43 9.45
CA LYS A 166 -3.02 11.14 8.78
C LYS A 166 -1.57 10.95 8.32
N SER A 167 -0.91 12.00 7.85
CA SER A 167 0.51 11.94 7.46
C SER A 167 1.41 11.68 8.68
N TYR A 168 1.13 12.28 9.84
CA TYR A 168 1.87 12.00 11.08
C TYR A 168 1.76 10.53 11.48
N GLU A 169 0.56 9.97 11.38
CA GLU A 169 0.31 8.57 11.70
C GLU A 169 1.11 7.62 10.81
N VAL A 170 1.07 7.83 9.48
CA VAL A 170 1.86 7.04 8.52
C VAL A 170 3.35 7.15 8.83
N PHE A 171 3.84 8.36 9.09
CA PHE A 171 5.22 8.60 9.47
C PHE A 171 5.60 7.84 10.76
N GLY A 172 4.76 7.86 11.79
CA GLY A 172 4.99 7.16 13.05
C GLY A 172 5.07 5.64 12.87
N VAL A 173 4.14 5.07 12.08
CA VAL A 173 4.14 3.64 11.75
C VAL A 173 5.39 3.25 10.97
N LEU A 174 5.79 4.05 9.98
CA LEU A 174 7.01 3.82 9.23
C LEU A 174 8.23 3.91 10.14
N ASN A 175 8.36 4.96 10.95
CA ASN A 175 9.49 5.15 11.86
C ASN A 175 9.69 4.01 12.86
N ASN A 176 8.62 3.30 13.23
CA ASN A 176 8.69 2.18 14.17
C ASN A 176 9.04 0.84 13.50
N GLY A 177 8.66 0.64 12.22
CA GLY A 177 8.80 -0.65 11.53
C GLY A 177 9.78 -0.67 10.36
N VAL A 178 10.14 0.49 9.82
CA VAL A 178 10.98 0.66 8.64
C VAL A 178 11.96 1.81 8.91
N LYS A 179 13.23 1.64 8.55
CA LYS A 179 14.19 2.76 8.65
C LYS A 179 13.77 3.87 7.67
N PRO A 180 13.28 5.04 8.14
CA PRO A 180 12.85 6.10 7.23
C PRO A 180 14.06 6.64 6.47
N ASP A 181 13.89 6.97 5.19
CA ASP A 181 14.94 7.64 4.42
C ASP A 181 14.95 9.15 4.68
N VAL A 182 16.04 9.82 4.27
CA VAL A 182 16.18 11.28 4.40
C VAL A 182 15.08 12.01 3.63
N TYR A 183 14.60 11.42 2.52
CA TYR A 183 13.54 11.99 1.71
C TYR A 183 12.20 12.01 2.46
N LEU A 184 11.88 10.96 3.21
CA LEU A 184 10.67 10.82 4.00
C LEU A 184 10.67 11.82 5.16
N PHE A 185 11.80 11.98 5.86
CA PHE A 185 11.97 13.04 6.86
C PHE A 185 11.79 14.43 6.26
N SER A 186 12.53 14.74 5.20
CA SER A 186 12.53 16.07 4.57
C SER A 186 11.14 16.43 4.03
N THR A 187 10.46 15.46 3.42
CA THR A 187 9.10 15.63 2.90
C THR A 187 8.10 15.88 4.02
N THR A 188 8.15 15.09 5.10
CA THR A 188 7.27 15.29 6.26
C THR A 188 7.55 16.65 6.90
N ILE A 189 8.80 17.04 7.10
CA ILE A 189 9.10 18.32 7.75
C ILE A 189 8.58 19.48 6.90
N ASN A 190 8.93 19.53 5.60
CA ASN A 190 8.47 20.58 4.68
C ASN A 190 6.93 20.67 4.62
N ALA A 191 6.25 19.53 4.70
CA ALA A 191 4.79 19.46 4.76
C ALA A 191 4.20 20.18 5.98
N PHE A 192 4.69 19.83 7.17
CA PHE A 192 4.19 20.38 8.43
C PHE A 192 4.55 21.87 8.55
N CYS A 193 5.72 22.28 8.04
CA CYS A 193 6.09 23.69 7.94
C CYS A 193 5.11 24.51 7.09
N LYS A 194 4.64 23.95 5.96
CA LYS A 194 3.70 24.63 5.05
C LYS A 194 2.24 24.54 5.54
N GLY A 195 1.89 23.47 6.23
CA GLY A 195 0.55 23.23 6.75
C GLY A 195 0.20 24.01 8.02
N GLY A 196 1.18 24.66 8.68
CA GLY A 196 0.99 25.40 9.93
C GLY A 196 1.47 24.72 11.24
N PRO A 197 1.47 23.38 11.41
CA PRO A 197 1.97 22.73 12.63
C PRO A 197 3.50 22.67 12.67
N VAL A 198 4.11 23.83 12.92
CA VAL A 198 5.57 24.03 12.92
C VAL A 198 6.24 23.28 14.09
N ASP A 199 5.55 23.07 15.20
CA ASP A 199 6.14 22.40 16.38
C ASP A 199 6.28 20.89 16.16
N GLU A 200 5.33 20.27 15.48
CA GLU A 200 5.42 18.88 15.02
C GLU A 200 6.54 18.70 13.99
N ALA A 201 6.74 19.69 13.11
CA ALA A 201 7.86 19.70 12.17
C ALA A 201 9.21 19.70 12.90
N LYS A 202 9.34 20.50 13.97
CA LYS A 202 10.54 20.54 14.82
C LYS A 202 10.78 19.20 15.53
N GLU A 203 9.73 18.54 16.00
CA GLU A 203 9.87 17.24 16.67
C GLU A 203 10.36 16.16 15.71
N ILE A 204 9.86 16.15 14.47
CA ILE A 204 10.34 15.23 13.43
C ILE A 204 11.82 15.51 13.08
N LEU A 205 12.22 16.78 13.02
CA LEU A 205 13.61 17.20 12.79
C LEU A 205 14.55 16.73 13.90
N ARG A 206 14.17 16.88 15.18
CA ARG A 206 14.95 16.35 16.32
C ARG A 206 15.10 14.83 16.27
N LYS A 207 14.07 14.11 15.82
CA LYS A 207 14.15 12.65 15.61
C LYS A 207 15.14 12.28 14.51
N MET A 208 15.18 13.06 13.42
CA MET A 208 16.17 12.87 12.34
C MET A 208 17.61 13.06 12.85
N GLU A 209 17.85 14.09 13.66
CA GLU A 209 19.18 14.38 14.24
C GLU A 209 19.68 13.26 15.14
N LYS A 210 18.82 12.75 16.03
CA LYS A 210 19.14 11.62 16.92
C LYS A 210 19.52 10.34 16.19
N MET A 211 19.07 10.17 14.94
CA MET A 211 19.44 9.01 14.11
C MET A 211 20.77 9.18 13.36
N GLY A 212 21.54 10.23 13.64
CA GLY A 212 22.87 10.44 13.05
C GLY A 212 22.84 10.97 11.62
N ALA A 213 21.67 11.39 11.13
CA ALA A 213 21.54 12.05 9.82
C ALA A 213 21.92 13.55 9.85
N GLY A 214 22.54 14.03 10.94
CA GLY A 214 22.95 15.43 11.12
C GLY A 214 24.03 15.92 10.14
N GLY A 215 24.82 15.03 9.53
CA GLY A 215 25.83 15.40 8.53
C GLY A 215 25.25 16.00 7.24
N TRP A 216 23.95 15.80 6.97
CA TRP A 216 23.28 16.30 5.76
C TRP A 216 22.77 17.74 5.91
N PHE A 217 22.80 18.30 7.12
CA PHE A 217 22.34 19.65 7.42
C PHE A 217 23.09 20.70 6.60
N TYR A 218 24.39 20.49 6.38
CA TYR A 218 25.24 21.34 5.54
C TYR A 218 24.92 21.27 4.04
N VAL A 219 24.21 20.24 3.56
CA VAL A 219 23.91 20.04 2.12
C VAL A 219 22.49 20.52 1.76
N ALA A 220 21.59 20.60 2.74
CA ALA A 220 20.15 20.82 2.50
C ALA A 220 19.68 22.28 2.61
N GLU A 221 20.51 23.18 3.15
CA GLU A 221 20.15 24.57 3.50
C GLU A 221 19.62 25.39 2.31
N HIS A 222 19.93 25.00 1.07
CA HIS A 222 19.48 25.70 -0.14
C HIS A 222 18.45 24.97 -1.01
N ARG A 223 18.12 23.70 -0.74
CA ARG A 223 17.29 22.89 -1.67
C ARG A 223 15.99 22.35 -1.08
N PHE A 224 15.92 22.17 0.24
CA PHE A 224 14.79 21.47 0.86
C PHE A 224 14.03 22.28 1.91
N TRP A 225 14.62 23.37 2.40
CA TRP A 225 14.03 24.15 3.48
C TRP A 225 13.24 25.36 2.97
N PRO A 226 11.99 25.56 3.43
CA PRO A 226 11.24 26.77 3.08
C PRO A 226 11.92 28.01 3.69
N SER A 227 11.96 29.10 2.93
CA SER A 227 12.58 30.38 3.32
C SER A 227 12.01 31.01 4.59
N SER A 228 10.84 30.56 5.04
CA SER A 228 10.19 30.96 6.29
C SER A 228 10.78 30.30 7.54
N PHE A 229 11.64 29.29 7.38
CA PHE A 229 12.08 28.47 8.49
C PHE A 229 13.54 28.80 8.78
N ASN A 230 13.74 29.73 9.73
CA ASN A 230 15.07 30.15 10.17
C ASN A 230 15.71 29.05 11.01
N VAL A 231 16.46 28.18 10.34
CA VAL A 231 17.21 27.09 10.95
C VAL A 231 18.13 27.64 12.06
N GLY A 232 18.94 28.66 11.75
CA GLY A 232 19.91 29.24 12.69
C GLY A 232 19.33 29.73 14.02
N GLY A 233 18.08 30.21 14.02
CA GLY A 233 17.42 30.72 15.23
C GLY A 233 16.95 29.66 16.24
N TYR A 234 16.79 28.40 15.81
CA TYR A 234 16.27 27.32 16.68
C TYR A 234 17.36 26.37 17.21
N PHE A 235 18.57 26.43 16.66
CA PHE A 235 19.63 25.45 16.94
C PHE A 235 20.74 25.93 17.86
N GLY A 236 20.69 27.18 18.37
CA GLY A 236 21.74 27.68 19.26
C GLY A 236 23.15 27.61 18.64
N LEU A 237 23.25 27.50 17.30
CA LEU A 237 24.47 27.67 16.56
C LEU A 237 24.70 29.18 16.43
N GLU A 238 25.15 29.80 17.52
CA GLU A 238 25.89 31.04 17.38
C GLU A 238 27.05 30.75 16.43
N ARG A 239 27.08 31.48 15.32
CA ARG A 239 28.22 31.47 14.40
C ARG A 239 29.45 31.88 15.20
N SER A 240 30.29 30.91 15.56
CA SER A 240 31.67 31.14 16.01
C SER A 240 32.59 31.20 14.80
#